data_AF-A0A969EK35-F1
#
_entry.id   AF-A0A969EK35-F1
#
_cell.length_a   1.000
_cell.length_b   1.000
_cell.length_c   1.000
_cell.angle_alpha   90.00
_cell.angle_beta   90.00
_cell.angle_gamma   90.00
#
_symmetry.space_group_name_H-M   'P 1'
#
loop_
_entity.id
_entity.type
_entity.pdbx_description
1 polymer ?
#
loop_
_entity_poly.entity_id
_entity_poly.type
_entity_poly.pdbx_seq_one_letter_code
_entity_poly.pdbx_strand_id
1 'polypeptide(L)'
;MYVRLAIFDRQLWYDTSAQIQELTDWDSAALYLNLTGNLGDEISSNSFAFVGQLNNNEPNLEMSYQGNGGQWQQTTIPFTSTAGWQSEGGLNNDSIQDRGWTLTYSIPFTSLGLSNAPPSNSVWGLGVLLYDRDDMGEIFKYQKKPGPPQCQLPFQIPGDKSPLGNLSTHPAF
;
A
#
# COMPACT_ATOMS: atom_id res chain seq x y z
N MET A 1 -3.23 14.20 -9.06
CA MET A 1 -2.85 12.91 -9.66
C MET A 1 -3.87 11.86 -9.26
N TYR A 2 -4.25 10.97 -10.18
CA TYR A 2 -5.14 9.84 -9.92
C TYR A 2 -4.41 8.53 -10.23
N VAL A 3 -4.49 7.56 -9.32
CA VAL A 3 -3.96 6.20 -9.52
C VAL A 3 -5.05 5.22 -9.14
N ARG A 4 -5.40 4.29 -10.05
CA ARG A 4 -6.39 3.25 -9.79
C ARG A 4 -5.73 1.89 -9.83
N LEU A 5 -5.87 1.15 -8.73
CA LEU A 5 -5.53 -0.26 -8.63
C LEU A 5 -6.79 -1.08 -8.90
N ALA A 6 -6.67 -2.11 -9.72
CA ALA A 6 -7.68 -3.15 -9.90
C ALA A 6 -7.00 -4.48 -9.53
N ILE A 7 -7.50 -5.11 -8.48
CA ILE A 7 -6.84 -6.19 -7.76
C ILE A 7 -7.74 -7.42 -7.87
N PHE A 8 -7.17 -8.53 -8.30
CA PHE A 8 -7.84 -9.83 -8.24
C PHE A 8 -7.54 -10.45 -6.89
N ASP A 9 -8.60 -10.80 -6.19
CA ASP A 9 -8.55 -11.31 -4.83
C ASP A 9 -9.85 -12.08 -4.58
N ARG A 10 -9.75 -13.24 -3.94
CA ARG A 10 -10.88 -14.13 -3.72
C ARG A 10 -11.47 -14.01 -2.32
N GLN A 11 -10.72 -13.44 -1.38
CA GLN A 11 -11.09 -13.39 0.03
C GLN A 11 -10.93 -11.94 0.48
N LEU A 12 -12.04 -11.23 0.53
CA LEU A 12 -12.03 -9.78 0.76
C LEU A 12 -12.16 -9.48 2.25
N TRP A 13 -11.07 -9.10 2.89
CA TRP A 13 -10.98 -8.85 4.33
C TRP A 13 -10.53 -7.45 4.69
N TYR A 14 -11.30 -6.80 5.57
CA TYR A 14 -10.99 -5.47 6.06
C TYR A 14 -11.31 -5.28 7.55
N ASP A 15 -10.57 -4.37 8.17
CA ASP A 15 -10.75 -3.92 9.54
C ASP A 15 -12.05 -3.13 9.70
N THR A 16 -12.94 -3.65 10.54
CA THR A 16 -14.20 -2.99 10.92
C THR A 16 -14.06 -2.10 12.15
N SER A 17 -12.91 -2.13 12.84
CA SER A 17 -12.69 -1.45 14.12
C SER A 17 -12.17 -0.01 14.00
N ALA A 18 -11.94 0.47 12.78
CA ALA A 18 -11.43 1.80 12.45
C ALA A 18 -10.05 2.12 13.08
N GLN A 19 -9.21 1.12 13.31
CA GLN A 19 -7.87 1.29 13.86
C GLN A 19 -6.86 1.52 12.72
N ILE A 20 -6.57 2.79 12.43
CA ILE A 20 -5.64 3.19 11.34
C ILE A 20 -4.23 2.60 11.54
N GLN A 21 -3.85 2.19 12.75
CA GLN A 21 -2.50 1.67 13.02
C GLN A 21 -2.25 0.26 12.48
N GLU A 22 -3.29 -0.40 11.96
CA GLU A 22 -3.25 -1.80 11.53
C GLU A 22 -3.71 -1.96 10.07
N LEU A 23 -3.83 -0.88 9.29
CA LEU A 23 -4.32 -0.95 7.90
C LEU A 23 -3.58 -2.01 7.06
N THR A 24 -2.28 -2.18 7.29
CA THR A 24 -1.41 -3.12 6.54
C THR A 24 -1.52 -4.57 6.98
N ASP A 25 -2.32 -4.86 8.00
CA ASP A 25 -2.62 -6.22 8.46
C ASP A 25 -3.90 -6.79 7.80
N TRP A 26 -4.53 -6.01 6.90
CA TRP A 26 -5.75 -6.31 6.14
C TRP A 26 -5.55 -6.00 4.65
N ASP A 27 -6.57 -6.27 3.82
CA ASP A 27 -6.51 -5.97 2.39
C ASP A 27 -6.32 -4.47 2.16
N SER A 28 -5.12 -4.12 1.74
CA SER A 28 -4.71 -2.74 1.61
C SER A 28 -3.61 -2.60 0.58
N ALA A 29 -3.35 -1.39 0.14
CA ALA A 29 -2.22 -1.11 -0.70
C ALA A 29 -1.49 0.15 -0.25
N ALA A 30 -0.17 0.12 -0.39
CA ALA A 30 0.68 1.29 -0.28
C ALA A 30 1.16 1.71 -1.67
N LEU A 31 0.85 2.95 -2.04
CA LEU A 31 1.39 3.63 -3.22
C LEU A 31 2.62 4.44 -2.81
N TYR A 32 3.75 4.15 -3.43
CA TYR A 32 5.01 4.86 -3.24
C TYR A 32 5.30 5.80 -4.40
N LEU A 33 5.71 7.02 -4.09
CA LEU A 33 6.14 8.01 -5.07
C LEU A 33 7.53 8.53 -4.73
N ASN A 34 8.34 8.73 -5.77
CA ASN A 34 9.57 9.52 -5.71
C ASN A 34 9.51 10.64 -6.76
N LEU A 35 9.56 11.89 -6.31
CA LEU A 35 9.43 13.04 -7.21
C LEU A 35 10.70 13.38 -7.99
N THR A 36 11.87 12.82 -7.63
CA THR A 36 13.18 13.18 -8.20
C THR A 36 13.65 12.28 -9.34
N GLY A 37 12.88 11.27 -9.73
CA GLY A 37 13.23 10.35 -10.81
C GLY A 37 12.57 8.99 -10.66
N ASN A 38 12.72 8.14 -11.68
CA ASN A 38 12.16 6.78 -11.71
C ASN A 38 12.90 5.79 -10.80
N LEU A 39 14.13 6.11 -10.40
CA LEU A 39 14.97 5.34 -9.49
C LEU A 39 15.36 6.23 -8.30
N GLY A 40 15.65 5.61 -7.17
CA GLY A 40 16.17 6.28 -6.00
C GLY A 40 16.84 5.28 -5.10
N ASP A 41 18.04 5.62 -4.62
CA ASP A 41 18.83 4.74 -3.77
C ASP A 41 18.48 4.88 -2.28
N GLU A 42 17.78 5.98 -1.91
CA GLU A 42 17.43 6.30 -0.52
C GLU A 42 16.05 6.98 -0.40
N ILE A 43 15.38 6.75 0.73
CA ILE A 43 14.14 7.44 1.13
C ILE A 43 14.50 8.89 1.46
N SER A 44 13.87 9.88 0.80
CA SER A 44 14.17 11.30 0.99
C SER A 44 12.91 12.12 1.27
N SER A 45 13.05 13.43 1.48
CA SER A 45 11.90 14.35 1.59
C SER A 45 11.04 14.43 0.32
N ASN A 46 11.52 13.89 -0.80
CA ASN A 46 10.76 13.75 -2.05
C ASN A 46 10.13 12.36 -2.20
N SER A 47 10.22 11.51 -1.18
CA SER A 47 9.61 10.19 -1.14
C SER A 47 8.31 10.25 -0.34
N PHE A 48 7.25 9.71 -0.91
CA PHE A 48 5.91 9.67 -0.31
C PHE A 48 5.37 8.24 -0.31
N ALA A 49 4.63 7.88 0.73
CA ALA A 49 3.85 6.65 0.77
C ALA A 49 2.41 6.96 1.18
N PHE A 50 1.45 6.37 0.47
CA PHE A 50 0.02 6.51 0.72
C PHE A 50 -0.59 5.13 0.87
N VAL A 51 -1.06 4.81 2.06
CA VAL A 51 -1.75 3.55 2.38
C VAL A 51 -3.25 3.80 2.34
N GLY A 52 -3.97 2.94 1.64
CA GLY A 52 -5.43 2.88 1.68
C GLY A 52 -5.89 1.44 1.81
N GLN A 53 -6.93 1.22 2.60
CA GLN A 53 -7.49 -0.11 2.83
C GLN A 53 -8.76 -0.31 1.98
N LEU A 54 -9.03 -1.57 1.63
CA LEU A 54 -10.37 -2.03 1.32
C LEU A 54 -11.34 -1.58 2.43
N ASN A 55 -12.55 -1.20 2.05
CA ASN A 55 -13.59 -0.82 2.98
C ASN A 55 -14.99 -0.92 2.35
N ASN A 56 -15.99 -0.72 3.18
CA ASN A 56 -17.41 -0.68 2.85
C ASN A 56 -18.04 0.70 3.12
N ASN A 57 -17.36 1.77 2.67
CA ASN A 57 -17.72 3.18 2.86
C ASN A 57 -17.41 3.76 4.25
N GLU A 58 -16.64 3.06 5.08
CA GLU A 58 -16.09 3.63 6.30
C GLU A 58 -15.08 4.74 5.96
N PRO A 59 -15.18 5.90 6.63
CA PRO A 59 -14.22 6.98 6.42
C PRO A 59 -12.90 6.70 7.14
N ASN A 60 -11.83 7.36 6.71
CA ASN A 60 -10.53 7.44 7.38
C ASN A 60 -9.70 6.15 7.44
N LEU A 61 -9.90 5.21 6.51
CA LEU A 61 -9.03 4.03 6.36
C LEU A 61 -7.85 4.31 5.43
N GLU A 62 -7.10 5.36 5.76
CA GLU A 62 -5.96 5.83 4.98
C GLU A 62 -4.84 6.41 5.86
N MET A 63 -3.59 6.26 5.42
CA MET A 63 -2.42 6.78 6.11
C MET A 63 -1.37 7.28 5.13
N SER A 64 -0.63 8.32 5.50
CA SER A 64 0.47 8.85 4.70
C SER A 64 1.79 8.92 5.46
N TYR A 65 2.87 8.81 4.70
CA TYR A 65 4.23 8.95 5.17
C TYR A 65 5.03 9.82 4.20
N GLN A 66 6.01 10.53 4.74
CA GLN A 66 7.04 11.22 3.98
C GLN A 66 8.41 10.74 4.44
N GLY A 67 9.34 10.62 3.50
CA GLY A 67 10.72 10.30 3.85
C GLY A 67 11.41 11.46 4.57
N ASN A 68 12.31 11.12 5.49
CA ASN A 68 13.11 12.10 6.24
C ASN A 68 14.57 11.64 6.33
N GLY A 69 15.25 11.57 5.19
CA GLY A 69 16.68 11.23 5.12
C GLY A 69 17.00 9.79 5.53
N GLY A 70 16.36 8.83 4.87
CA GLY A 70 16.61 7.39 5.02
C GLY A 70 15.54 6.62 5.78
N GLN A 71 14.56 7.30 6.37
CA GLN A 71 13.49 6.69 7.16
C GLN A 71 12.12 7.22 6.72
N TRP A 72 11.09 6.40 6.91
CA TRP A 72 9.70 6.84 6.78
C TRP A 72 9.20 7.49 8.06
N GLN A 73 8.62 8.68 7.93
CA GLN A 73 7.95 9.37 9.01
C GLN A 73 6.46 9.48 8.68
N GLN A 74 5.61 8.97 9.58
CA GLN A 74 4.17 9.18 9.46
C GLN A 74 3.88 10.68 9.57
N THR A 75 3.11 11.20 8.63
CA THR A 75 2.73 12.61 8.60
C THR A 75 1.40 12.75 7.87
N THR A 76 0.65 13.80 8.14
CA THR A 76 -0.63 14.06 7.48
C THR A 76 -0.38 14.77 6.16
N ILE A 77 -0.56 14.06 5.05
CA ILE A 77 -0.48 14.60 3.70
C ILE A 77 -1.89 14.54 3.13
N PRO A 78 -2.48 15.62 2.62
CA PRO A 78 -3.84 15.55 2.11
C PRO A 78 -3.92 14.66 0.85
N PHE A 79 -4.68 13.58 0.92
CA PHE A 79 -5.08 12.75 -0.21
C PHE A 79 -6.42 12.10 0.12
N THR A 80 -7.03 11.42 -0.84
CA THR A 80 -8.12 10.49 -0.55
C THR A 80 -7.84 9.15 -1.20
N SER A 81 -8.28 8.10 -0.53
CA SER A 81 -8.41 6.76 -1.09
C SER A 81 -9.89 6.34 -1.14
N THR A 82 -10.29 5.64 -2.19
CA THR A 82 -11.66 5.15 -2.35
C THR A 82 -11.63 3.70 -2.79
N ALA A 83 -12.21 2.84 -1.98
CA ALA A 83 -12.33 1.42 -2.27
C ALA A 83 -13.61 1.14 -3.07
N GLY A 84 -13.57 0.09 -3.88
CA GLY A 84 -14.75 -0.52 -4.48
C GLY A 84 -14.48 -1.99 -4.71
N TRP A 85 -15.48 -2.85 -4.54
CA TRP A 85 -15.29 -4.29 -4.57
C TRP A 85 -16.40 -4.99 -5.34
N GLN A 86 -16.10 -6.18 -5.83
CA GLN A 86 -17.07 -7.04 -6.50
C GLN A 86 -17.02 -8.41 -5.82
N SER A 87 -18.07 -8.69 -5.05
CA SER A 87 -18.15 -9.88 -4.20
C SER A 87 -19.47 -10.61 -4.43
N GLU A 88 -19.43 -11.93 -4.31
CA GLU A 88 -20.61 -12.81 -4.30
C GLU A 88 -20.97 -13.24 -2.86
N GLY A 89 -19.99 -13.29 -1.95
CA GLY A 89 -20.17 -13.68 -0.54
C GLY A 89 -20.40 -12.51 0.44
N GLY A 90 -20.11 -11.28 0.02
CA GLY A 90 -19.90 -10.13 0.89
C GLY A 90 -18.47 -10.05 1.45
N LEU A 91 -18.10 -8.87 1.94
CA LEU A 91 -16.82 -8.66 2.64
C LEU A 91 -16.77 -9.44 3.96
N ASN A 92 -15.56 -9.78 4.42
CA ASN A 92 -15.30 -10.52 5.65
C ASN A 92 -16.04 -11.87 5.70
N ASN A 93 -16.15 -12.55 4.56
CA ASN A 93 -16.84 -13.82 4.41
C ASN A 93 -16.08 -14.71 3.43
N ASP A 94 -15.78 -15.94 3.84
CA ASP A 94 -15.04 -16.93 3.04
C ASP A 94 -15.93 -18.04 2.44
N SER A 95 -17.25 -17.98 2.66
CA SER A 95 -18.18 -19.02 2.20
C SER A 95 -18.37 -19.05 0.67
N ILE A 96 -18.09 -17.95 -0.02
CA ILE A 96 -18.13 -17.82 -1.49
C ILE A 96 -16.91 -17.00 -1.93
N GLN A 97 -16.28 -17.40 -3.04
CA GLN A 97 -15.13 -16.69 -3.59
C GLN A 97 -15.54 -15.40 -4.31
N ASP A 98 -14.75 -14.36 -4.11
CA ASP A 98 -14.97 -13.05 -4.70
C ASP A 98 -14.17 -12.80 -5.98
N ARG A 99 -14.42 -11.65 -6.62
CA ARG A 99 -13.82 -11.26 -7.90
C ARG A 99 -12.70 -10.24 -7.74
N GLY A 100 -12.57 -9.66 -6.55
CA GLY A 100 -11.53 -8.71 -6.20
C GLY A 100 -12.06 -7.33 -5.87
N TRP A 101 -11.15 -6.39 -5.84
CA TRP A 101 -11.40 -5.03 -5.38
C TRP A 101 -10.55 -4.00 -6.10
N THR A 102 -10.84 -2.75 -5.84
CA THR A 102 -10.23 -1.59 -6.47
C THR A 102 -9.93 -0.56 -5.40
N LEU A 103 -8.84 0.17 -5.61
CA LEU A 103 -8.47 1.29 -4.78
C LEU A 103 -8.06 2.44 -5.67
N THR A 104 -8.72 3.58 -5.51
CA THR A 104 -8.42 4.80 -6.26
C THR A 104 -7.84 5.85 -5.33
N TYR A 105 -6.62 6.30 -5.62
CA TYR A 105 -5.97 7.41 -4.93
C TYR A 105 -6.21 8.71 -5.69
N SER A 106 -6.62 9.75 -4.98
CA SER A 106 -6.64 11.14 -5.46
C SER A 106 -5.65 11.96 -4.64
N ILE A 107 -4.54 12.36 -5.26
CA ILE A 107 -3.45 13.07 -4.61
C ILE A 107 -3.30 14.44 -5.26
N PRO A 108 -3.72 15.54 -4.61
CA PRO A 108 -3.44 16.89 -5.10
C PRO A 108 -1.93 17.13 -5.22
N PHE A 109 -1.49 17.81 -6.28
CA PHE A 109 -0.06 18.12 -6.44
C PHE A 109 0.46 19.07 -5.34
N THR A 110 -0.41 19.93 -4.83
CA THR A 110 -0.12 20.80 -3.68
C THR A 110 0.18 20.02 -2.41
N SER A 111 -0.42 18.84 -2.21
CA SER A 111 -0.10 17.95 -1.10
C SER A 111 1.32 17.38 -1.18
N LEU A 112 1.88 17.32 -2.39
CA LEU A 112 3.27 16.90 -2.64
C LEU A 112 4.26 18.06 -2.58
N GLY A 113 3.83 19.25 -2.13
CA GLY A 113 4.66 20.47 -2.06
C GLY A 113 4.83 21.17 -3.41
N LEU A 114 4.08 20.79 -4.44
CA LEU A 114 4.18 21.39 -5.77
C LEU A 114 3.17 22.53 -5.91
N SER A 115 3.61 23.68 -6.42
CA SER A 115 2.73 24.81 -6.67
C SER A 115 1.78 24.60 -7.85
N ASN A 116 2.14 23.71 -8.78
CA ASN A 116 1.40 23.40 -10.00
C ASN A 116 1.56 21.92 -10.35
N ALA A 117 0.83 21.45 -11.35
CA ALA A 117 1.09 20.15 -11.95
C ALA A 117 2.55 20.08 -12.45
N PRO A 118 3.21 18.91 -12.35
CA PRO A 118 4.55 18.72 -12.89
C PRO A 118 4.59 19.07 -14.39
N PRO A 119 5.69 19.64 -14.90
CA PRO A 119 5.86 19.84 -16.33
C PRO A 119 5.62 18.54 -17.11
N SER A 120 5.13 18.66 -18.34
CA SER A 120 5.03 17.52 -19.25
C SER A 120 6.37 16.78 -19.35
N ASN A 121 6.32 15.45 -19.37
CA ASN A 121 7.48 14.55 -19.38
C ASN A 121 8.31 14.53 -18.07
N SER A 122 7.78 15.05 -16.96
CA SER A 122 8.36 14.79 -15.64
C SER A 122 8.37 13.28 -15.36
N VAL A 123 9.51 12.77 -14.92
CA VAL A 123 9.69 11.35 -14.60
C VAL A 123 9.70 11.18 -13.09
N TRP A 124 8.74 10.42 -12.57
CA TRP A 124 8.66 10.04 -11.17
C TRP A 124 8.80 8.53 -11.00
N GLY A 125 9.27 8.13 -9.83
CA GLY A 125 9.27 6.75 -9.38
C GLY A 125 7.88 6.44 -8.83
N LEU A 126 7.34 5.30 -9.24
CA LEU A 126 6.07 4.78 -8.73
C LEU A 126 6.25 3.32 -8.36
N GLY A 127 5.90 2.98 -7.13
CA GLY A 127 5.89 1.61 -6.62
C GLY A 127 4.54 1.31 -5.96
N VAL A 128 4.16 0.04 -5.96
CA VAL A 128 2.95 -0.43 -5.25
C VAL A 128 3.34 -1.64 -4.42
N LEU A 129 2.91 -1.66 -3.17
CA LEU A 129 2.91 -2.84 -2.33
C LEU A 129 1.46 -3.17 -1.98
N LEU A 130 1.07 -4.42 -2.24
CA LEU A 130 -0.24 -4.95 -1.91
C LEU A 130 -0.11 -5.78 -0.63
N TYR A 131 -1.03 -5.58 0.30
CA TYR A 131 -1.24 -6.41 1.48
C TYR A 131 -2.53 -7.19 1.27
N ASP A 132 -2.48 -8.46 1.62
CA ASP A 132 -3.48 -9.46 1.29
C ASP A 132 -3.72 -10.28 2.55
N ARG A 133 -4.99 -10.38 2.95
CA ARG A 133 -5.41 -11.11 4.14
C ARG A 133 -6.45 -12.12 3.73
N ASP A 134 -6.10 -13.40 3.81
CA ASP A 134 -6.98 -14.48 3.36
C ASP A 134 -8.07 -14.89 4.37
N ASP A 135 -7.90 -14.58 5.67
CA ASP A 135 -8.83 -14.99 6.74
C ASP A 135 -8.77 -14.16 8.04
N MET A 136 -9.64 -14.49 8.99
CA MET A 136 -9.64 -13.93 10.35
C MET A 136 -8.55 -14.53 11.27
N GLY A 137 -7.72 -15.45 10.77
CA GLY A 137 -6.65 -16.15 11.47
C GLY A 137 -5.39 -15.30 11.69
N GLU A 138 -4.30 -15.92 12.16
CA GLU A 138 -3.06 -15.17 12.41
C GLU A 138 -2.48 -14.57 11.13
N ILE A 139 -1.90 -13.38 11.24
CA ILE A 139 -1.28 -12.65 10.13
C ILE A 139 -0.07 -13.46 9.63
N PHE A 140 -0.27 -14.28 8.60
CA PHE A 140 0.84 -14.79 7.81
C PHE A 140 1.29 -13.69 6.85
N LYS A 141 2.28 -12.89 7.28
CA LYS A 141 2.90 -11.88 6.41
C LYS A 141 3.63 -12.58 5.26
N TYR A 142 2.91 -12.91 4.18
CA TYR A 142 3.51 -13.40 2.95
C TYR A 142 4.22 -12.24 2.23
N GLN A 143 5.44 -11.93 2.65
CA GLN A 143 6.36 -11.24 1.75
C GLN A 143 6.80 -12.23 0.65
N LYS A 144 5.98 -12.42 -0.37
CA LYS A 144 6.48 -13.03 -1.61
C LYS A 144 7.34 -11.98 -2.32
N LYS A 145 8.59 -11.85 -1.90
CA LYS A 145 9.62 -11.21 -2.71
C LYS A 145 9.76 -12.05 -3.99
N PRO A 146 9.56 -11.49 -5.19
CA PRO A 146 9.91 -12.22 -6.40
C PRO A 146 11.39 -12.61 -6.33
N GLY A 147 11.68 -13.90 -6.54
CA GLY A 147 13.05 -14.39 -6.79
C GLY A 147 13.63 -13.75 -8.07
N PRO A 148 14.96 -13.65 -8.20
CA PRO A 148 15.65 -12.50 -8.77
C PRO A 148 15.45 -12.34 -10.30
N PRO A 149 15.57 -11.12 -10.84
CA PRO A 149 16.83 -10.37 -10.85
C PRO A 149 16.96 -9.52 -9.60
N GLN A 150 18.20 -9.20 -9.25
CA GLN A 150 18.59 -8.37 -8.10
C GLN A 150 17.85 -7.02 -8.10
N CYS A 151 16.63 -7.01 -7.57
CA CYS A 151 15.96 -5.84 -7.05
C CYS A 151 15.65 -6.22 -5.61
N GLN A 152 16.68 -6.17 -4.75
CA GLN A 152 16.41 -5.85 -3.35
C GLN A 152 15.63 -4.56 -3.43
N LEU A 153 14.32 -4.59 -3.15
CA LEU A 153 13.60 -3.34 -2.89
C LEU A 153 14.41 -2.70 -1.75
N PRO A 154 15.08 -1.55 -1.95
CA PRO A 154 15.95 -0.95 -0.92
C PRO A 154 15.10 -0.27 0.17
N PHE A 155 13.93 -0.84 0.45
CA PHE A 155 12.79 -0.11 0.91
C PHE A 155 12.27 -0.70 2.22
N GLN A 156 12.42 0.04 3.31
CA GLN A 156 11.74 -0.27 4.56
C GLN A 156 10.24 -0.01 4.39
N ILE A 157 9.42 -0.98 4.76
CA ILE A 157 7.96 -0.85 4.74
C ILE A 157 7.54 0.14 5.84
N PRO A 158 6.80 1.22 5.51
CA PRO A 158 6.26 2.12 6.51
C PRO A 158 5.43 1.36 7.55
N GLY A 159 5.69 1.59 8.84
CA GLY A 159 4.92 0.98 9.93
C GLY A 159 5.26 -0.47 10.28
N ASP A 160 6.19 -1.13 9.59
CA ASP A 160 6.57 -2.51 9.93
C ASP A 160 7.37 -2.56 11.25
N LYS A 161 6.75 -3.13 12.30
CA LYS A 161 7.36 -3.36 13.62
C LYS A 161 8.20 -4.64 13.67
N SER A 162 8.26 -5.41 12.59
CA SER A 162 8.95 -6.70 12.57
C SER A 162 10.47 -6.50 12.62
N PRO A 163 11.21 -7.10 13.58
CA PRO A 163 12.65 -7.20 13.42
C PRO A 163 12.92 -7.98 12.13
N LEU A 164 14.00 -7.65 11.41
CA LEU A 164 14.50 -8.38 10.26
C LEU A 164 14.91 -9.81 10.69
N GLY A 165 13.93 -10.66 10.98
CA GLY A 165 14.09 -12.03 11.42
C GLY A 165 14.44 -12.91 10.23
N ASN A 166 15.48 -13.71 10.40
CA ASN A 166 16.00 -14.63 9.38
C ASN A 166 14.88 -15.43 8.70
N LEU A 167 14.86 -15.36 7.36
CA LEU A 167 14.02 -16.18 6.51
C LEU A 167 14.27 -17.67 6.81
N SER A 168 13.26 -18.34 7.37
CA SER A 168 13.21 -19.80 7.40
C SER A 168 12.96 -20.30 5.97
N THR A 169 13.93 -21.02 5.42
CA THR A 169 13.77 -21.73 4.16
C THR A 169 12.97 -23.01 4.41
N HIS A 170 11.69 -23.06 4.02
CA HIS A 170 10.98 -24.32 3.84
C HIS A 170 10.77 -24.63 2.35
N PRO A 171 10.91 -25.91 1.95
CA PRO A 171 10.96 -26.32 0.56
C PRO A 171 9.58 -26.28 -0.10
N ALA A 172 9.57 -25.95 -1.38
CA ALA A 172 8.39 -25.94 -2.24
C ALA A 172 7.79 -27.35 -2.41
N PHE A 173 6.46 -27.41 -2.40
CA PHE A 173 5.70 -28.45 -3.11
C PHE A 173 5.25 -27.88 -4.46
#